data_AF-A0A8T6HNH2-F1
#
_entry.id   AF-A0A8T6HNH2-F1
#
_cell.length_a   1.000
_cell.length_b   1.000
_cell.length_c   1.000
_cell.angle_alpha   90.00
_cell.angle_beta   90.00
_cell.angle_gamma   90.00
#
_symmetry.space_group_name_H-M   'P 1'
#
loop_
_entity.id
_entity.type
_entity.pdbx_description
1 polymer ?
#
loop_
_entity_poly.entity_id
_entity_poly.type
_entity_poly.pdbx_seq_one_letter_code
_entity_poly.pdbx_strand_id
1 'polypeptide(L)'
;NVMYRNRINLASPLTAPTIEDIGWTASGLTLSGQADGAAVVHLYAGTDGRRRYAASIPVIEGHFKFEHLDVDREASEFSAIALTTENRASAESDVHHVPGTGSIVGVTPDVGYIDGGETIEICGTGIASNASAPRVWLGNAPARVLFWSTECVSVQTPRSQAGTADIALLVNGSRPVVAIDGFEYRTIRAVSLKPGRNFVTWTGSDTRVTTAFSSLAGSTFRAYAWDAERQQWQIFSTDLPASLNTLRTLKHDQALWILLEGEEIDWLQPAPE
;
A
#
# COMPACT_ATOMS: atom_id res chain seq x y z
N ASN A 1 32.21 46.20 -3.59
CA ASN A 1 31.96 45.47 -4.85
C ASN A 1 30.51 45.02 -4.91
N VAL A 2 29.64 45.90 -5.39
CA VAL A 2 28.23 45.60 -5.64
C VAL A 2 28.14 45.06 -7.06
N MET A 3 27.99 43.74 -7.22
CA MET A 3 27.69 43.14 -8.52
C MET A 3 26.27 43.55 -8.92
N TYR A 4 26.17 44.49 -9.86
CA TYR A 4 24.94 44.70 -10.62
C TYR A 4 24.72 43.46 -11.49
N ARG A 5 23.78 42.59 -11.10
CA ARG A 5 23.23 41.56 -11.99
C ARG A 5 22.42 42.28 -13.06
N ASN A 6 23.01 42.39 -14.24
CA ASN A 6 22.38 42.97 -15.42
C ASN A 6 21.29 42.01 -15.93
N ARG A 7 20.09 42.04 -15.34
CA ARG A 7 18.91 41.43 -15.96
C ARG A 7 18.40 42.42 -17.00
N ILE A 8 18.66 42.12 -18.27
CA ILE A 8 17.94 42.75 -19.38
C ILE A 8 16.47 42.32 -19.23
N ASN A 9 15.64 43.16 -18.63
CA ASN A 9 14.18 43.05 -18.72
C ASN A 9 13.76 43.59 -20.10
N LEU A 10 14.01 42.80 -21.14
CA LEU A 10 13.18 42.88 -22.34
C LEU A 10 11.90 42.16 -21.96
N ALA A 11 10.81 42.88 -21.75
CA ALA A 11 9.49 42.24 -21.72
C ALA A 11 9.34 41.49 -23.04
N SER A 12 9.40 40.15 -22.99
CA SER A 12 9.19 39.33 -24.17
C SER A 12 7.75 39.55 -24.63
N PRO A 13 7.50 39.87 -25.92
CA PRO A 13 6.14 40.00 -26.43
C PRO A 13 5.40 38.66 -26.53
N LEU A 14 6.03 37.56 -26.12
CA LEU A 14 5.50 36.21 -26.20
C LEU A 14 4.80 35.84 -24.89
N THR A 15 3.56 35.38 -25.01
CA THR A 15 2.80 34.80 -23.91
C THR A 15 3.55 33.60 -23.34
N ALA A 16 3.60 33.49 -22.01
CA ALA A 16 4.13 32.30 -21.35
C ALA A 16 3.25 31.08 -21.70
N PRO A 17 3.85 29.90 -21.92
CA PRO A 17 3.07 28.67 -22.08
C PRO A 17 2.31 28.35 -20.79
N THR A 18 1.14 27.74 -20.92
CA THR A 18 0.35 27.21 -19.81
C THR A 18 0.48 25.71 -19.73
N ILE A 19 0.79 25.17 -18.56
CA ILE A 19 0.73 23.72 -18.28
C ILE A 19 -0.66 23.43 -17.75
N GLU A 20 -1.40 22.55 -18.43
CA GLU A 20 -2.80 22.25 -18.13
C GLU A 20 -2.94 20.90 -17.41
N ASP A 21 -2.25 19.88 -17.92
CA ASP A 21 -2.29 18.53 -17.35
C ASP A 21 -0.88 18.01 -17.09
N ILE A 22 -0.72 17.34 -15.96
CA ILE A 22 0.49 16.61 -15.61
C ILE A 22 0.13 15.35 -14.84
N GLY A 23 0.77 14.24 -15.16
CA GLY A 23 0.47 12.98 -14.49
C GLY A 23 1.50 11.90 -14.77
N TRP A 24 1.64 10.99 -13.82
CA TRP A 24 2.53 9.85 -13.91
C TRP A 24 1.81 8.63 -14.45
N THR A 25 2.40 8.02 -15.48
CA THR A 25 1.97 6.73 -16.03
C THR A 25 3.02 5.66 -15.75
N ALA A 26 2.70 4.39 -16.00
CA ALA A 26 3.66 3.30 -15.88
C ALA A 26 4.90 3.47 -16.78
N SER A 27 4.77 4.26 -17.84
CA SER A 27 5.80 4.47 -18.86
C SER A 27 6.48 5.84 -18.79
N GLY A 28 6.24 6.61 -17.72
CA GLY A 28 6.87 7.92 -17.49
C GLY A 28 5.87 9.05 -17.29
N LEU A 29 6.38 10.29 -17.27
CA LEU A 29 5.57 11.49 -17.13
C LEU A 29 4.81 11.79 -18.43
N THR A 30 3.54 12.15 -18.29
CA THR A 30 2.76 12.82 -19.34
C THR A 30 2.47 14.24 -18.91
N LEU A 31 2.69 15.21 -19.80
CA LEU A 31 2.46 16.63 -19.52
C LEU A 31 1.96 17.31 -20.79
N SER A 32 0.87 18.06 -20.71
CA SER A 32 0.32 18.83 -21.82
C SER A 32 -0.06 20.25 -21.43
N GLY A 33 -0.16 21.10 -22.45
CA GLY A 33 -0.51 22.49 -22.27
C GLY A 33 -0.64 23.25 -23.58
N GLN A 34 -0.73 24.57 -23.47
CA GLN A 34 -0.91 25.49 -24.59
C GLN A 34 0.23 26.49 -24.69
N ALA A 35 0.57 26.87 -25.92
CA ALA A 35 1.59 27.87 -26.21
C ALA A 35 1.27 28.58 -27.53
N ASP A 36 1.56 29.89 -27.59
CA ASP A 36 1.24 30.71 -28.75
C ASP A 36 2.26 30.53 -29.89
N GLY A 37 1.74 30.36 -31.11
CA GLY A 37 2.50 30.40 -32.35
C GLY A 37 3.37 29.17 -32.64
N ALA A 38 4.17 29.26 -33.71
CA ALA A 38 5.14 28.23 -34.07
C ALA A 38 6.37 28.32 -33.15
N ALA A 39 6.36 27.53 -32.08
CA ALA A 39 7.40 27.49 -31.08
C ALA A 39 7.87 26.06 -30.76
N VAL A 40 9.01 25.95 -30.11
CA VAL A 40 9.47 24.77 -29.39
C VAL A 40 9.35 25.06 -27.91
N VAL A 41 8.63 24.22 -27.19
CA VAL A 41 8.52 24.31 -25.73
C VAL A 41 9.68 23.55 -25.12
N HIS A 42 10.48 24.23 -24.30
CA HIS A 42 11.48 23.62 -23.43
C HIS A 42 10.89 23.43 -22.04
N LEU A 43 10.85 22.19 -21.59
CA LEU A 43 10.42 21.81 -20.27
C LEU A 43 11.60 21.79 -19.30
N TYR A 44 11.39 22.32 -18.11
CA TYR A 44 12.31 22.28 -16.99
C TYR A 44 11.66 21.52 -15.84
N ALA A 45 12.41 20.60 -15.23
CA ALA A 45 11.95 19.77 -14.12
C ALA A 45 12.99 19.75 -12.99
N GLY A 46 12.54 19.65 -11.74
CA GLY A 46 13.43 19.51 -10.58
C GLY A 46 12.72 19.61 -9.24
N THR A 47 13.49 19.92 -8.20
CA THR A 47 13.04 20.01 -6.80
C THR A 47 13.58 21.28 -6.14
N ASP A 48 12.86 21.80 -5.14
CA ASP A 48 13.28 22.91 -4.27
C ASP A 48 13.84 24.13 -5.03
N GLY A 49 13.12 24.57 -6.06
CA GLY A 49 13.52 25.70 -6.91
C GLY A 49 14.74 25.45 -7.80
N ARG A 50 15.25 24.21 -7.89
CA ARG A 50 16.36 23.81 -8.75
C ARG A 50 15.86 22.98 -9.93
N ARG A 51 15.22 23.63 -10.90
CA ARG A 51 14.79 23.00 -12.15
C ARG A 51 15.92 22.97 -13.19
N ARG A 52 16.07 21.86 -13.91
CA ARG A 52 17.00 21.69 -15.03
C ARG A 52 16.23 21.39 -16.30
N TYR A 53 16.85 21.68 -17.44
CA TYR A 53 16.29 21.31 -18.73
C TYR A 53 16.03 19.80 -18.78
N ALA A 54 14.80 19.42 -19.11
CA ALA A 54 14.33 18.05 -19.17
C ALA A 54 14.16 17.57 -20.62
N ALA A 55 13.36 18.29 -21.40
CA ALA A 55 13.07 17.94 -22.79
C ALA A 55 12.53 19.14 -23.57
N SER A 56 12.35 18.96 -24.88
CA SER A 56 11.66 19.91 -25.71
C SER A 56 10.74 19.24 -26.73
N ILE A 57 9.70 19.96 -27.14
CA ILE A 57 8.75 19.50 -28.16
C ILE A 57 8.21 20.68 -28.99
N PRO A 58 7.95 20.53 -30.30
CA PRO A 58 7.25 21.55 -31.06
C PRO A 58 5.81 21.74 -30.58
N VAL A 59 5.32 22.97 -30.71
CA VAL A 59 3.91 23.31 -30.59
C VAL A 59 3.21 22.98 -31.90
N ILE A 60 2.10 22.25 -31.82
CA ILE A 60 1.27 21.86 -32.96
C ILE A 60 -0.15 22.37 -32.67
N GLU A 61 -0.68 23.21 -33.56
CA GLU A 61 -2.03 23.79 -33.43
C GLU A 61 -2.27 24.50 -32.08
N GLY A 62 -1.23 25.13 -31.51
CA GLY A 62 -1.30 25.82 -30.23
C GLY A 62 -1.12 24.93 -28.99
N HIS A 63 -0.92 23.63 -29.18
CA HIS A 63 -0.77 22.66 -28.10
C HIS A 63 0.60 22.00 -28.10
N PHE A 64 1.06 21.59 -26.92
CA PHE A 64 2.23 20.73 -26.76
C PHE A 64 1.91 19.56 -25.83
N LYS A 65 2.56 18.40 -26.07
CA LYS A 65 2.32 17.18 -25.29
C LYS A 65 3.58 16.34 -25.17
N PHE A 66 4.14 16.27 -23.97
CA PHE A 66 5.19 15.33 -23.62
C PHE A 66 4.57 13.99 -23.23
N GLU A 67 5.08 12.90 -23.80
CA GLU A 67 4.71 11.54 -23.46
C GLU A 67 5.97 10.73 -23.17
N HIS A 68 5.86 9.78 -22.25
CA HIS A 68 6.96 8.88 -21.89
C HIS A 68 8.23 9.62 -21.42
N LEU A 69 8.06 10.79 -20.79
CA LEU A 69 9.20 11.61 -20.42
C LEU A 69 9.92 11.02 -19.20
N ASP A 70 11.21 10.74 -19.38
CA ASP A 70 12.12 10.32 -18.32
C ASP A 70 12.75 11.56 -17.67
N VAL A 71 12.20 11.96 -16.53
CA VAL A 71 12.78 12.99 -15.66
C VAL A 71 13.21 12.37 -14.34
N ASP A 72 14.09 13.07 -13.62
CA ASP A 72 14.52 12.71 -12.27
C ASP A 72 13.34 12.21 -11.44
N ARG A 73 13.52 11.06 -10.78
CA ARG A 73 12.48 10.42 -9.99
C ARG A 73 11.94 11.35 -8.92
N GLU A 74 12.76 12.22 -8.38
CA GLU A 74 12.38 13.13 -7.30
C GLU A 74 11.70 14.42 -7.80
N ALA A 75 11.71 14.71 -9.11
CA ALA A 75 11.18 15.96 -9.66
C ALA A 75 9.72 16.21 -9.28
N SER A 76 9.47 17.35 -8.63
CA SER A 76 8.17 17.81 -8.12
C SER A 76 7.75 19.18 -8.65
N GLU A 77 8.66 19.91 -9.30
CA GLU A 77 8.40 21.21 -9.91
C GLU A 77 8.63 21.17 -11.42
N PHE A 78 7.67 21.70 -12.17
CA PHE A 78 7.68 21.73 -13.62
C PHE A 78 7.38 23.13 -14.14
N SER A 79 8.14 23.57 -15.13
CA SER A 79 7.89 24.83 -15.82
C SER A 79 8.30 24.75 -17.28
N ALA A 80 7.72 25.61 -18.10
CA ALA A 80 7.92 25.61 -19.54
C ALA A 80 8.34 27.01 -20.04
N ILE A 81 9.22 27.02 -21.04
CA ILE A 81 9.59 28.23 -21.79
C ILE A 81 9.38 27.92 -23.27
N ALA A 82 8.64 28.76 -23.99
CA ALA A 82 8.48 28.65 -25.44
C ALA A 82 9.59 29.44 -26.15
N LEU A 83 10.22 28.82 -27.15
CA LEU A 83 11.19 29.44 -28.04
C LEU A 83 10.66 29.45 -29.47
N THR A 84 10.62 30.63 -30.10
CA THR A 84 10.20 30.76 -31.49
C THR A 84 11.31 30.31 -32.45
N THR A 85 10.97 30.17 -33.73
CA THR A 85 11.94 29.90 -34.82
C THR A 85 13.02 30.96 -34.96
N GLU A 86 12.76 32.19 -34.49
CA GLU A 86 13.73 33.29 -34.42
C GLU A 86 14.53 33.30 -33.10
N ASN A 87 14.45 32.22 -32.31
CA ASN A 87 15.13 32.05 -31.03
C ASN A 87 14.76 33.12 -29.97
N ARG A 88 13.53 33.64 -30.04
CA ARG A 88 12.98 34.51 -28.99
C ARG A 88 12.31 33.63 -27.93
N ALA A 89 12.65 33.85 -26.66
CA ALA A 89 12.08 33.12 -25.53
C ALA A 89 10.88 33.87 -24.92
N SER A 90 9.84 33.13 -24.53
CA SER A 90 8.77 33.65 -23.67
C SER A 90 9.26 33.90 -22.24
N ALA A 91 8.40 34.51 -21.41
CA ALA A 91 8.53 34.31 -19.97
C ALA A 91 8.37 32.83 -19.62
N GLU A 92 8.94 32.42 -18.50
CA GLU A 92 8.69 31.10 -17.92
C GLU A 92 7.22 31.00 -17.51
N SER A 93 6.61 29.83 -17.71
CA SER A 93 5.28 29.53 -17.18
C SER A 93 5.27 29.66 -15.66
N ASP A 94 4.06 29.70 -15.10
CA ASP A 94 3.91 29.40 -13.68
C ASP A 94 4.50 28.03 -13.37
N VAL A 95 5.05 27.91 -12.16
CA VAL A 95 5.61 26.65 -11.69
C VAL A 95 4.47 25.74 -11.32
N HIS A 96 4.36 24.63 -12.05
CA HIS A 96 3.44 23.57 -11.71
C HIS A 96 4.08 22.65 -10.68
N HIS A 97 3.46 22.55 -9.51
CA HIS A 97 3.91 21.67 -8.43
C HIS A 97 3.10 20.37 -8.45
N VAL A 98 3.79 19.25 -8.57
CA VAL A 98 3.22 17.92 -8.28
C VAL A 98 3.79 17.42 -6.96
N PRO A 99 3.05 16.60 -6.20
CA PRO A 99 3.61 15.93 -5.05
C PRO A 99 4.90 15.18 -5.46
N GLY A 100 5.99 15.38 -4.70
CA GLY A 100 7.22 14.60 -4.89
C GLY A 100 6.98 13.11 -4.71
N THR A 101 8.00 12.28 -4.96
CA THR A 101 7.90 10.85 -4.67
C THR A 101 7.63 10.63 -3.19
N GLY A 102 6.42 10.15 -2.89
CA GLY A 102 6.12 9.69 -1.54
C GLY A 102 6.94 8.45 -1.18
N SER A 103 6.97 8.12 0.10
CA SER A 103 7.60 6.90 0.61
C SER A 103 6.74 6.26 1.69
N ILE A 104 6.70 4.92 1.71
CA ILE A 104 6.17 4.17 2.85
C ILE A 104 7.32 4.01 3.86
N VAL A 105 7.05 4.37 5.11
CA VAL A 105 8.01 4.31 6.21
C VAL A 105 7.68 3.17 7.17
N GLY A 106 6.41 2.78 7.28
CA GLY A 106 5.99 1.69 8.14
C GLY A 106 4.64 1.10 7.76
N VAL A 107 4.47 -0.17 8.11
CA VAL A 107 3.24 -0.95 7.95
C VAL A 107 3.00 -1.65 9.28
N THR A 108 1.79 -1.56 9.84
CA THR A 108 1.49 -2.17 11.14
C THR A 108 0.04 -2.68 11.19
N PRO A 109 -0.17 -3.98 11.46
CA PRO A 109 0.82 -5.05 11.36
C PRO A 109 1.41 -5.16 9.93
N ASP A 110 2.65 -5.62 9.81
CA ASP A 110 3.33 -5.94 8.54
C ASP A 110 3.14 -7.40 8.10
N VAL A 111 2.32 -8.15 8.85
CA VAL A 111 1.98 -9.55 8.57
C VAL A 111 0.48 -9.77 8.77
N GLY A 112 -0.08 -10.70 8.00
CA GLY A 112 -1.48 -11.14 8.12
C GLY A 112 -1.71 -12.49 7.46
N TYR A 113 -2.97 -12.87 7.32
CA TYR A 113 -3.34 -14.21 6.86
C TYR A 113 -3.91 -14.21 5.45
N ILE A 114 -3.80 -15.37 4.78
CA ILE A 114 -4.15 -15.52 3.37
C ILE A 114 -5.60 -15.14 3.03
N ASP A 115 -6.54 -15.13 3.97
CA ASP A 115 -7.94 -14.73 3.70
C ASP A 115 -8.14 -13.23 3.60
N GLY A 116 -7.18 -12.47 4.11
CA GLY A 116 -7.32 -11.04 4.32
C GLY A 116 -8.39 -10.71 5.36
N GLY A 117 -8.85 -9.47 5.34
CA GLY A 117 -9.85 -8.97 6.29
C GLY A 117 -9.24 -8.29 7.51
N GLU A 118 -7.93 -8.42 7.75
CA GLU A 118 -7.22 -7.70 8.80
C GLU A 118 -7.13 -6.20 8.46
N THR A 119 -7.25 -5.38 9.50
CA THR A 119 -6.97 -3.94 9.39
C THR A 119 -5.48 -3.72 9.60
N ILE A 120 -4.83 -3.09 8.62
CA ILE A 120 -3.44 -2.65 8.72
C ILE A 120 -3.37 -1.13 8.54
N GLU A 121 -2.34 -0.52 9.09
CA GLU A 121 -2.02 0.89 8.93
C GLU A 121 -0.70 1.03 8.17
N ILE A 122 -0.72 1.82 7.09
CA ILE A 122 0.42 2.10 6.24
C ILE A 122 0.76 3.58 6.41
N CYS A 123 1.94 3.90 6.95
CA CYS A 123 2.37 5.26 7.21
C CYS A 123 3.59 5.66 6.38
N GLY A 124 3.69 6.95 6.06
CA GLY A 124 4.69 7.45 5.13
C GLY A 124 4.55 8.93 4.83
N THR A 125 5.30 9.41 3.84
CA THR A 125 5.21 10.79 3.35
C THR A 125 4.67 10.78 1.92
N GLY A 126 3.79 11.74 1.58
CA GLY A 126 3.25 11.87 0.22
C GLY A 126 2.41 10.67 -0.26
N ILE A 127 1.96 9.80 0.66
CA ILE A 127 1.22 8.58 0.34
C ILE A 127 -0.30 8.78 0.25
N ALA A 128 -0.80 9.94 0.70
CA ALA A 128 -2.22 10.30 0.69
C ALA A 128 -2.42 11.83 0.76
N SER A 129 -3.67 12.28 0.54
CA SER A 129 -4.06 13.68 0.63
C SER A 129 -5.41 13.83 1.33
N ASN A 130 -5.70 15.00 1.88
CA ASN A 130 -7.04 15.30 2.43
C ASN A 130 -8.12 15.48 1.35
N ALA A 131 -7.73 15.66 0.08
CA ALA A 131 -8.65 15.95 -1.02
C ALA A 131 -9.15 14.71 -1.76
N SER A 132 -8.40 13.59 -1.72
CA SER A 132 -8.75 12.36 -2.44
C SER A 132 -8.22 11.13 -1.71
N ALA A 133 -9.08 10.11 -1.63
CA ALA A 133 -8.70 8.81 -1.08
C ALA A 133 -7.60 8.17 -1.94
N PRO A 134 -6.54 7.61 -1.34
CA PRO A 134 -5.57 6.82 -2.07
C PRO A 134 -6.23 5.52 -2.56
N ARG A 135 -5.72 4.97 -3.65
CA ARG A 135 -5.95 3.56 -4.00
C ARG A 135 -4.78 2.75 -3.50
N VAL A 136 -5.05 1.60 -2.88
CA VAL A 136 -4.03 0.76 -2.26
C VAL A 136 -4.16 -0.66 -2.81
N TRP A 137 -3.03 -1.28 -3.12
CA TRP A 137 -2.91 -2.68 -3.51
C TRP A 137 -1.89 -3.39 -2.63
N LEU A 138 -2.18 -4.65 -2.30
CA LEU A 138 -1.23 -5.60 -1.75
C LEU A 138 -1.00 -6.67 -2.82
N GLY A 139 0.22 -6.71 -3.37
CA GLY A 139 0.53 -7.45 -4.59
C GLY A 139 -0.39 -7.03 -5.74
N ASN A 140 -1.12 -7.99 -6.30
CA ASN A 140 -2.05 -7.76 -7.41
C ASN A 140 -3.51 -7.52 -6.96
N ALA A 141 -3.79 -7.50 -5.66
CA ALA A 141 -5.14 -7.41 -5.13
C ALA A 141 -5.42 -6.01 -4.53
N PRO A 142 -6.56 -5.37 -4.86
CA PRO A 142 -6.92 -4.08 -4.28
C PRO A 142 -7.31 -4.23 -2.80
N ALA A 143 -6.73 -3.40 -1.95
CA ALA A 143 -7.09 -3.30 -0.54
C ALA A 143 -8.25 -2.33 -0.34
N ARG A 144 -9.11 -2.60 0.64
CA ARG A 144 -10.24 -1.71 0.94
C ARG A 144 -9.78 -0.60 1.89
N VAL A 145 -9.70 0.63 1.41
CA VAL A 145 -9.37 1.78 2.26
C VAL A 145 -10.53 2.06 3.24
N LEU A 146 -10.18 2.17 4.52
CA LEU A 146 -11.11 2.43 5.62
C LEU A 146 -11.07 3.90 6.04
N PHE A 147 -9.87 4.42 6.25
CA PHE A 147 -9.60 5.80 6.66
C PHE A 147 -8.22 6.22 6.15
N TRP A 148 -8.01 7.52 5.94
CA TRP A 148 -6.69 8.05 5.58
C TRP A 148 -6.49 9.48 6.11
N SER A 149 -5.22 9.81 6.34
CA SER A 149 -4.72 11.16 6.57
C SER A 149 -3.69 11.49 5.48
N THR A 150 -2.93 12.58 5.63
CA THR A 150 -1.77 12.86 4.76
C THR A 150 -0.57 11.95 5.02
N GLU A 151 -0.53 11.30 6.19
CA GLU A 151 0.63 10.55 6.69
C GLU A 151 0.37 9.05 6.83
N CYS A 152 -0.88 8.63 7.04
CA CYS A 152 -1.23 7.22 7.23
C CYS A 152 -2.52 6.84 6.49
N VAL A 153 -2.58 5.59 6.04
CA VAL A 153 -3.73 4.99 5.37
C VAL A 153 -4.07 3.68 6.07
N SER A 154 -5.29 3.60 6.60
CA SER A 154 -5.83 2.37 7.17
C SER A 154 -6.59 1.62 6.08
N VAL A 155 -6.23 0.35 5.88
CA VAL A 155 -6.85 -0.52 4.88
C VAL A 155 -7.22 -1.86 5.49
N GLN A 156 -8.18 -2.51 4.87
CA GLN A 156 -8.45 -3.92 5.07
C GLN A 156 -7.72 -4.74 4.01
N THR A 157 -6.92 -5.70 4.44
CA THR A 157 -6.14 -6.60 3.56
C THR A 157 -7.08 -7.40 2.65
N PRO A 158 -6.74 -7.58 1.36
CA PRO A 158 -7.45 -8.52 0.51
C PRO A 158 -7.00 -9.95 0.76
N ARG A 159 -7.81 -10.91 0.32
CA ARG A 159 -7.41 -12.32 0.19
C ARG A 159 -6.23 -12.44 -0.79
N SER A 160 -5.21 -13.23 -0.42
CA SER A 160 -4.00 -13.43 -1.22
C SER A 160 -3.38 -14.82 -1.01
N GLN A 161 -2.27 -15.08 -1.69
CA GLN A 161 -1.45 -16.28 -1.51
C GLN A 161 -0.39 -16.05 -0.44
N ALA A 162 0.15 -17.14 0.11
CA ALA A 162 1.23 -17.07 1.08
C ALA A 162 2.52 -16.50 0.47
N GLY A 163 3.27 -15.74 1.27
CA GLY A 163 4.51 -15.09 0.86
C GLY A 163 4.48 -13.57 1.03
N THR A 164 5.54 -12.92 0.58
CA THR A 164 5.64 -11.46 0.61
C THR A 164 4.81 -10.82 -0.51
N ALA A 165 4.27 -9.63 -0.23
CA ALA A 165 3.50 -8.83 -1.15
C ALA A 165 4.00 -7.38 -1.14
N ASP A 166 4.20 -6.84 -2.33
CA ASP A 166 4.47 -5.41 -2.50
C ASP A 166 3.24 -4.59 -2.10
N ILE A 167 3.44 -3.43 -1.50
CA ILE A 167 2.36 -2.46 -1.25
C ILE A 167 2.50 -1.33 -2.25
N ALA A 168 1.44 -1.06 -3.02
CA ALA A 168 1.40 0.07 -3.93
C ALA A 168 0.28 1.04 -3.52
N LEU A 169 0.60 2.33 -3.46
CA LEU A 169 -0.35 3.42 -3.24
C LEU A 169 -0.37 4.36 -4.43
N LEU A 170 -1.56 4.74 -4.85
CA LEU A 170 -1.78 5.73 -5.89
C LEU A 170 -2.71 6.83 -5.38
N VAL A 171 -2.16 8.03 -5.29
CA VAL A 171 -2.92 9.26 -5.08
C VAL A 171 -3.14 9.91 -6.44
N ASN A 172 -4.33 10.46 -6.70
CA ASN A 172 -4.66 11.07 -8.00
C ASN A 172 -3.58 12.07 -8.45
N GLY A 173 -3.02 11.87 -9.64
CA GLY A 173 -1.99 12.73 -10.25
C GLY A 173 -0.55 12.47 -9.78
N SER A 174 -0.34 11.66 -8.73
CA SER A 174 0.98 11.35 -8.19
C SER A 174 1.60 10.08 -8.78
N ARG A 175 2.93 9.97 -8.70
CA ARG A 175 3.62 8.68 -8.92
C ARG A 175 3.08 7.63 -7.93
N PRO A 176 2.93 6.36 -8.35
CA PRO A 176 2.71 5.29 -7.40
C PRO A 176 3.85 5.22 -6.38
N VAL A 177 3.51 5.13 -5.10
CA VAL A 177 4.45 4.85 -4.01
C VAL A 177 4.45 3.35 -3.78
N VAL A 178 5.61 2.71 -3.82
CA VAL A 178 5.74 1.25 -3.69
C VAL A 178 6.69 0.89 -2.55
N ALA A 179 6.25 -0.01 -1.67
CA ALA A 179 7.14 -0.76 -0.78
C ALA A 179 7.25 -2.20 -1.28
N ILE A 180 8.45 -2.61 -1.65
CA ILE A 180 8.73 -3.99 -2.05
C ILE A 180 8.72 -4.88 -0.81
N ASP A 181 8.10 -6.05 -0.93
CA ASP A 181 7.94 -7.01 0.19
C ASP A 181 7.37 -6.36 1.47
N GLY A 182 6.50 -5.36 1.29
CA GLY A 182 5.98 -4.52 2.39
C GLY A 182 4.99 -5.22 3.33
N PHE A 183 4.53 -6.43 2.98
CA PHE A 183 3.61 -7.22 3.79
C PHE A 183 3.83 -8.73 3.61
N GLU A 184 3.69 -9.53 4.66
CA GLU A 184 3.78 -11.01 4.59
C GLU A 184 2.42 -11.69 4.84
N TYR A 185 1.96 -12.49 3.88
CA TYR A 185 0.80 -13.36 4.02
C TYR A 185 1.21 -14.75 4.53
N ARG A 186 0.61 -15.17 5.67
CA ARG A 186 0.89 -16.44 6.34
C ARG A 186 -0.29 -17.40 6.26
N THR A 187 0.02 -18.70 6.17
CA THR A 187 -0.98 -19.79 6.20
C THR A 187 -1.23 -20.32 7.60
N ILE A 188 -0.47 -19.86 8.59
CA ILE A 188 -0.57 -20.31 9.99
C ILE A 188 -0.82 -19.07 10.83
N ARG A 189 -1.89 -19.12 11.64
CA ARG A 189 -2.20 -18.14 12.67
C ARG A 189 -1.81 -18.66 14.04
N ALA A 190 -1.34 -17.75 14.89
CA ALA A 190 -1.09 -18.03 16.30
C ALA A 190 -2.28 -17.52 17.13
N VAL A 191 -2.94 -18.42 17.85
CA VAL A 191 -3.98 -18.08 18.81
C VAL A 191 -3.40 -18.21 20.22
N SER A 192 -3.09 -17.07 20.82
CA SER A 192 -2.60 -17.00 22.20
C SER A 192 -3.68 -17.50 23.18
N LEU A 193 -3.43 -18.65 23.79
CA LEU A 193 -4.27 -19.23 24.82
C LEU A 193 -3.75 -18.75 26.17
N LYS A 194 -4.61 -18.11 26.96
CA LYS A 194 -4.30 -17.67 28.32
C LYS A 194 -4.59 -18.78 29.33
N PRO A 195 -3.91 -18.81 30.50
CA PRO A 195 -4.29 -19.72 31.58
C PRO A 195 -5.77 -19.57 31.94
N GLY A 196 -6.47 -20.70 32.09
CA GLY A 196 -7.92 -20.72 32.31
C GLY A 196 -8.72 -21.00 31.02
N ARG A 197 -9.95 -20.47 30.96
CA ARG A 197 -10.92 -20.79 29.90
C ARG A 197 -10.79 -19.83 28.72
N ASN A 198 -10.54 -20.38 27.54
CA ASN A 198 -10.50 -19.69 26.26
C ASN A 198 -11.66 -20.20 25.40
N PHE A 199 -12.42 -19.28 24.79
CA PHE A 199 -13.40 -19.62 23.77
C PHE A 199 -12.80 -19.30 22.41
N VAL A 200 -12.55 -20.34 21.61
CA VAL A 200 -11.80 -20.26 20.36
C VAL A 200 -12.46 -21.12 19.29
N THR A 201 -12.17 -20.84 18.03
CA THR A 201 -12.70 -21.60 16.89
C THR A 201 -11.55 -22.26 16.16
N TRP A 202 -11.70 -23.53 15.77
CA TRP A 202 -10.77 -24.18 14.82
C TRP A 202 -11.09 -23.71 13.40
N THR A 203 -10.09 -23.20 12.70
CA THR A 203 -10.29 -22.61 11.37
C THR A 203 -9.72 -23.42 10.21
N GLY A 204 -8.95 -24.48 10.51
CA GLY A 204 -8.52 -25.41 9.48
C GLY A 204 -9.66 -26.30 8.96
N SER A 205 -9.36 -27.09 7.94
CA SER A 205 -10.21 -28.20 7.51
C SER A 205 -10.39 -29.24 8.62
N ASP A 206 -11.32 -30.17 8.44
CA ASP A 206 -11.53 -31.31 9.34
C ASP A 206 -10.22 -32.03 9.66
N THR A 207 -9.78 -31.96 10.91
CA THR A 207 -8.44 -32.39 11.33
C THR A 207 -8.51 -33.20 12.61
N ARG A 208 -7.75 -34.30 12.66
CA ARG A 208 -7.65 -35.13 13.87
C ARG A 208 -7.11 -34.29 15.04
N VAL A 209 -7.73 -34.41 16.21
CA VAL A 209 -7.46 -33.58 17.39
C VAL A 209 -5.98 -33.58 17.82
N THR A 210 -5.30 -34.71 17.67
CA THR A 210 -3.86 -34.84 18.00
C THR A 210 -2.97 -34.06 17.05
N THR A 211 -3.39 -33.89 15.80
CA THR A 211 -2.67 -33.08 14.80
C THR A 211 -2.99 -31.61 15.00
N ALA A 212 -4.27 -31.27 15.20
CA ALA A 212 -4.72 -29.90 15.43
C ALA A 212 -4.09 -29.27 16.68
N PHE A 213 -3.92 -30.04 17.76
CA PHE A 213 -3.27 -29.57 18.99
C PHE A 213 -1.77 -29.87 19.08
N SER A 214 -1.11 -30.21 17.96
CA SER A 214 0.32 -30.57 17.99
C SER A 214 1.22 -29.46 18.53
N SER A 215 0.90 -28.18 18.28
CA SER A 215 1.66 -27.05 18.83
C SER A 215 1.48 -26.86 20.34
N LEU A 216 0.48 -27.52 20.94
CA LEU A 216 0.22 -27.52 22.38
C LEU A 216 0.89 -28.70 23.10
N ALA A 217 1.67 -29.51 22.39
CA ALA A 217 2.34 -30.67 22.96
C ALA A 217 3.18 -30.29 24.19
N GLY A 218 3.01 -31.03 25.28
CA GLY A 218 3.69 -30.77 26.55
C GLY A 218 2.92 -29.85 27.52
N SER A 219 1.84 -29.20 27.06
CA SER A 219 0.93 -28.45 27.95
C SER A 219 -0.20 -29.34 28.50
N THR A 220 -0.69 -28.97 29.68
CA THR A 220 -1.88 -29.59 30.28
C THR A 220 -3.10 -28.78 29.90
N PHE A 221 -4.02 -29.37 29.14
CA PHE A 221 -5.24 -28.68 28.76
C PHE A 221 -6.39 -29.65 28.53
N ARG A 222 -7.62 -29.12 28.62
CA ARG A 222 -8.86 -29.82 28.26
C ARG A 222 -9.62 -29.01 27.23
N ALA A 223 -9.96 -29.63 26.10
CA ALA A 223 -10.78 -29.06 25.05
C ALA A 223 -12.18 -29.70 25.06
N TYR A 224 -13.21 -28.86 24.97
CA TYR A 224 -14.60 -29.26 24.92
C TYR A 224 -15.24 -28.71 23.65
N ALA A 225 -15.93 -29.57 22.91
CA ALA A 225 -16.69 -29.18 21.73
C ALA A 225 -18.09 -29.79 21.78
N TRP A 226 -19.10 -29.04 21.32
CA TRP A 226 -20.47 -29.54 21.25
C TRP A 226 -20.68 -30.36 19.97
N ASP A 227 -21.15 -31.60 20.11
CA ASP A 227 -21.64 -32.41 18.99
C ASP A 227 -23.14 -32.17 18.87
N ALA A 228 -23.55 -31.37 17.88
CA ALA A 228 -24.94 -31.03 17.65
C ALA A 228 -25.79 -32.21 17.16
N GLU A 229 -25.19 -33.18 16.45
CA GLU A 229 -25.92 -34.37 15.97
C GLU A 229 -26.28 -35.27 17.16
N ARG A 230 -25.32 -35.45 18.08
CA ARG A 230 -25.50 -36.32 19.24
C ARG A 230 -25.97 -35.59 20.49
N GLN A 231 -26.14 -34.27 20.43
CA GLN A 231 -26.54 -33.39 21.54
C GLN A 231 -25.72 -33.64 22.81
N GLN A 232 -24.39 -33.76 22.66
CA GLN A 232 -23.50 -34.02 23.79
C GLN A 232 -22.16 -33.30 23.66
N TRP A 233 -21.53 -33.03 24.79
CA TRP A 233 -20.16 -32.53 24.83
C TRP A 233 -19.18 -33.66 24.52
N GLN A 234 -18.25 -33.38 23.62
CA GLN A 234 -17.06 -34.18 23.38
C GLN A 234 -15.87 -33.54 24.10
N ILE A 235 -14.98 -34.37 24.64
CA ILE A 235 -13.81 -33.93 25.42
C ILE A 235 -12.52 -34.49 24.84
N PHE A 236 -11.48 -33.67 24.80
CA PHE A 236 -10.09 -34.09 24.68
C PHE A 236 -9.31 -33.53 25.86
N SER A 237 -8.52 -34.34 26.53
CA SER A 237 -7.59 -33.92 27.57
C SER A 237 -6.25 -34.63 27.44
N THR A 238 -5.18 -33.91 27.74
CA THR A 238 -3.83 -34.47 27.88
C THR A 238 -3.63 -35.22 29.20
N ASP A 239 -4.48 -34.99 30.21
CA ASP A 239 -4.38 -35.60 31.55
C ASP A 239 -5.36 -36.76 31.79
N LEU A 240 -6.22 -37.08 30.82
CA LEU A 240 -7.16 -38.20 30.90
C LEU A 240 -6.65 -39.43 30.13
N PRO A 241 -7.01 -40.66 30.56
CA PRO A 241 -6.84 -41.85 29.75
C PRO A 241 -7.45 -41.69 28.35
N ALA A 242 -6.79 -42.22 27.32
CA ALA A 242 -7.23 -42.09 25.92
C ALA A 242 -8.65 -42.62 25.64
N SER A 243 -9.14 -43.53 26.48
CA SER A 243 -10.51 -44.07 26.43
C SER A 243 -11.58 -43.05 26.82
N LEU A 244 -11.24 -42.05 27.65
CA LEU A 244 -12.16 -40.98 28.06
C LEU A 244 -12.20 -39.81 27.07
N ASN A 245 -11.20 -39.70 26.19
CA ASN A 245 -11.20 -38.69 25.14
C ASN A 245 -12.24 -39.06 24.06
N THR A 246 -13.31 -38.29 23.95
CA THR A 246 -14.39 -38.51 22.97
C THR A 246 -14.30 -37.56 21.78
N LEU A 247 -13.65 -36.40 21.93
CA LEU A 247 -13.35 -35.49 20.83
C LEU A 247 -12.17 -36.05 20.02
N ARG A 248 -12.43 -36.51 18.80
CA ARG A 248 -11.44 -37.16 17.92
C ARG A 248 -10.98 -36.28 16.76
N THR A 249 -11.85 -35.42 16.28
CA THR A 249 -11.66 -34.58 15.10
C THR A 249 -12.22 -33.21 15.41
N LEU A 250 -11.47 -32.15 15.07
CA LEU A 250 -11.98 -30.80 15.01
C LEU A 250 -12.55 -30.57 13.61
N LYS A 251 -13.84 -30.25 13.53
CA LYS A 251 -14.49 -29.88 12.28
C LYS A 251 -14.13 -28.44 11.91
N HIS A 252 -14.14 -28.11 10.62
CA HIS A 252 -14.02 -26.73 10.17
C HIS A 252 -15.05 -25.83 10.87
N ASP A 253 -14.62 -24.63 11.28
CA ASP A 253 -15.38 -23.65 12.06
C ASP A 253 -15.95 -24.15 13.40
N GLN A 254 -15.40 -25.24 13.95
CA GLN A 254 -15.88 -25.76 15.23
C GLN A 254 -15.40 -24.89 16.40
N ALA A 255 -16.37 -24.31 17.12
CA ALA A 255 -16.12 -23.61 18.36
C ALA A 255 -15.75 -24.57 19.51
N LEU A 256 -14.82 -24.14 20.34
CA LEU A 256 -14.18 -24.90 21.40
C LEU A 256 -14.07 -24.08 22.67
N TRP A 257 -14.32 -24.72 23.81
CA TRP A 257 -13.82 -24.25 25.10
C TRP A 257 -12.51 -24.97 25.41
N ILE A 258 -11.42 -24.23 25.51
CA ILE A 258 -10.12 -24.78 25.93
C ILE A 258 -9.81 -24.26 27.33
N LEU A 259 -9.72 -25.17 28.29
CA LEU A 259 -9.18 -24.92 29.62
C LEU A 259 -7.68 -25.23 29.60
N LEU A 260 -6.85 -24.21 29.60
CA LEU A 260 -5.39 -24.32 29.67
C LEU A 260 -4.93 -24.25 31.13
N GLU A 261 -4.13 -25.22 31.54
CA GLU A 261 -3.45 -25.23 32.84
C GLU A 261 -1.96 -24.89 32.63
N GLY A 262 -1.42 -23.97 33.43
CA GLY A 262 -0.02 -23.53 33.35
C GLY A 262 0.14 -22.13 32.78
N GLU A 263 1.11 -21.95 31.89
CA GLU A 263 1.48 -20.67 31.28
C GLU A 263 0.77 -20.45 29.94
N GLU A 264 0.80 -19.20 29.47
CA GLU A 264 0.31 -18.83 28.14
C GLU A 264 1.07 -19.56 27.04
N ILE A 265 0.35 -19.99 25.99
CA ILE A 265 0.93 -20.69 24.85
C ILE A 265 0.19 -20.34 23.56
N ASP A 266 0.93 -20.23 22.45
CA ASP A 266 0.34 -20.04 21.14
C ASP A 266 -0.13 -21.37 20.55
N TRP A 267 -1.44 -21.45 20.30
CA TRP A 267 -2.02 -22.51 19.51
C TRP A 267 -1.92 -22.15 18.03
N LEU A 268 -1.04 -22.85 17.31
CA LEU A 268 -0.86 -22.69 15.87
C LEU A 268 -2.00 -23.40 15.15
N GLN A 269 -2.73 -22.65 14.34
CA GLN A 269 -3.83 -23.13 13.53
C GLN A 269 -3.61 -22.71 12.08
N PRO A 270 -4.16 -23.43 11.09
CA PRO A 270 -4.30 -22.88 9.76
C PRO A 270 -4.99 -21.51 9.82
N ALA A 271 -4.59 -20.60 8.93
CA ALA A 271 -5.41 -19.43 8.62
C ALA A 271 -6.87 -19.88 8.33
N PRO A 272 -7.87 -19.02 8.57
CA PRO A 272 -9.24 -19.29 8.12
C PRO A 272 -9.34 -19.63 6.63
N GLU A 273 -10.55 -19.98 6.16
CA GLU A 273 -10.84 -20.10 4.72
C GLU A 273 -11.76 -18.99 4.24
#